data_AF-A0A2A4RQH5-F1
#
_entry.id   AF-A0A2A4RQH5-F1
#
_cell.length_a   1.000
_cell.length_b   1.000
_cell.length_c   1.000
_cell.angle_alpha   90.00
_cell.angle_beta   90.00
_cell.angle_gamma   90.00
#
_symmetry.space_group_name_H-M   'P 1'
#
loop_
_entity.id
_entity.type
_entity.pdbx_description
1 polymer ?
#
loop_
_entity_poly.entity_id
_entity_poly.type
_entity_poly.pdbx_seq_one_letter_code
_entity_poly.pdbx_strand_id
1 'polypeptide(L)'
;MKITRPKLATFYATLLIASITISNASASNDFDRLYAQAKTEMSSEFGTFYATQLNGSFFEHQPSIFDNCSDKHKKSEKQPFSAVFEINSDGTIKAFHLDKKTDFSVCLKSSLIGLEVPMPPYDGY
;
A
#
# COMPACT_ATOMS: atom_id res chain seq x y z
N MET A 1 0.02 43.56 -26.04
CA MET A 1 -0.61 43.23 -24.75
C MET A 1 -2.12 43.47 -24.89
N LYS A 2 -2.94 42.41 -24.84
CA LYS A 2 -4.41 42.48 -24.87
C LYS A 2 -4.93 41.44 -23.88
N ILE A 3 -5.77 41.91 -22.95
CA ILE A 3 -6.48 41.13 -21.94
C ILE A 3 -7.85 40.78 -22.51
N THR A 4 -8.26 39.51 -22.37
CA THR A 4 -9.68 39.14 -22.36
C THR A 4 -9.88 37.98 -21.39
N ARG A 5 -10.61 38.24 -20.29
CA ARG A 5 -11.17 37.24 -19.36
C ARG A 5 -12.56 36.76 -19.87
N PRO A 6 -13.40 36.08 -19.06
CA PRO A 6 -13.62 34.63 -19.02
C PRO A 6 -15.07 34.24 -19.43
N LYS A 7 -15.40 32.95 -19.51
CA LYS A 7 -16.79 32.45 -19.41
C LYS A 7 -16.77 31.18 -18.54
N LEU A 8 -17.22 31.27 -17.29
CA LEU A 8 -18.58 30.92 -16.84
C LEU A 8 -18.84 29.42 -17.07
N ALA A 9 -18.51 28.59 -16.07
CA ALA A 9 -19.40 28.21 -14.97
C ALA A 9 -20.28 27.02 -15.35
N THR A 10 -20.06 25.89 -14.69
CA THR A 10 -21.19 25.07 -14.25
C THR A 10 -20.81 24.38 -12.94
N PHE A 11 -21.34 24.95 -11.85
CA PHE A 11 -21.64 24.21 -10.64
C PHE A 11 -22.63 23.11 -11.01
N TYR A 12 -22.30 21.85 -10.69
CA TYR A 12 -23.32 20.86 -10.37
C TYR A 12 -23.00 20.32 -9.00
N ALA A 13 -23.52 21.02 -7.99
CA ALA A 13 -23.92 20.36 -6.76
C ALA A 13 -25.12 19.49 -7.12
N THR A 14 -24.97 18.17 -7.06
CA THR A 14 -26.11 17.27 -6.93
C THR A 14 -25.82 16.23 -5.86
N LEU A 15 -26.72 16.27 -4.89
CA LEU A 15 -26.81 15.51 -3.66
C LEU A 15 -27.35 14.09 -3.92
N LEU A 16 -27.01 13.16 -3.01
CA LEU A 16 -27.72 11.91 -2.66
C LEU A 16 -27.79 10.76 -3.66
N ILE A 17 -27.18 9.62 -3.27
CA ILE A 17 -27.80 8.27 -3.19
C ILE A 17 -27.08 7.55 -2.02
N ALA A 18 -27.64 7.50 -0.81
CA ALA A 18 -28.49 6.42 -0.27
C ALA A 18 -27.93 5.00 -0.48
N SER A 19 -27.57 4.35 0.63
CA SER A 19 -27.47 2.90 0.77
C SER A 19 -26.47 2.20 -0.15
N ILE A 20 -25.22 2.03 0.30
CA ILE A 20 -24.36 1.02 -0.29
C ILE A 20 -24.65 -0.29 0.45
N THR A 21 -25.53 -1.06 -0.19
CA THR A 21 -25.57 -2.51 -0.18
C THR A 21 -24.23 -3.11 0.23
N ILE A 22 -24.26 -3.96 1.26
CA ILE A 22 -23.19 -4.88 1.63
C ILE A 22 -22.87 -5.69 0.38
N SER A 23 -21.95 -5.19 -0.42
CA SER A 23 -21.43 -5.90 -1.57
C SER A 23 -20.44 -6.86 -0.96
N ASN A 24 -20.74 -8.14 -1.07
CA ASN A 24 -19.76 -9.21 -0.90
C ASN A 24 -18.56 -8.86 -1.79
N ALA A 25 -17.60 -8.16 -1.22
CA ALA A 25 -16.36 -7.81 -1.87
C ALA A 25 -15.61 -9.11 -2.05
N SER A 26 -15.52 -9.58 -3.30
CA SER A 26 -14.60 -10.64 -3.66
C SER A 26 -13.19 -10.19 -3.25
N ALA A 27 -12.33 -11.10 -2.81
CA ALA A 27 -11.02 -10.79 -2.24
C ALA A 27 -10.11 -9.89 -3.12
N SER A 28 -10.39 -9.70 -4.42
CA SER A 28 -9.67 -8.71 -5.25
C SER A 28 -10.09 -7.28 -4.93
N ASN A 29 -11.36 -7.02 -4.62
CA ASN A 29 -11.88 -5.69 -4.31
C ASN A 29 -11.24 -5.10 -3.05
N ASP A 30 -10.87 -5.93 -2.08
CA ASP A 30 -10.23 -5.47 -0.84
C ASP A 30 -8.77 -5.07 -1.09
N PHE A 31 -8.00 -5.84 -1.85
CA PHE A 31 -6.64 -5.44 -2.22
C PHE A 31 -6.66 -4.17 -3.06
N ASP A 32 -7.52 -4.11 -4.08
CA ASP A 32 -7.62 -2.95 -4.97
C ASP A 32 -7.99 -1.66 -4.19
N ARG A 33 -8.91 -1.79 -3.22
CA ARG A 33 -9.27 -0.69 -2.31
C ARG A 33 -8.07 -0.25 -1.46
N LEU A 34 -7.41 -1.19 -0.78
CA LEU A 34 -6.25 -0.91 0.08
C LEU A 34 -5.11 -0.30 -0.72
N TYR A 35 -4.86 -0.81 -1.92
CA TYR A 35 -3.82 -0.31 -2.82
C TYR A 35 -4.11 1.10 -3.30
N ALA A 36 -5.37 1.42 -3.64
CA ALA A 36 -5.77 2.77 -4.02
C ALA A 36 -5.62 3.77 -2.85
N GLN A 37 -5.98 3.35 -1.64
CA GLN A 37 -5.79 4.15 -0.42
C GLN A 37 -4.30 4.41 -0.17
N ALA A 38 -3.48 3.35 -0.10
CA ALA A 38 -2.04 3.46 0.11
C ALA A 38 -1.38 4.35 -0.96
N LYS A 39 -1.77 4.22 -2.23
CA LYS A 39 -1.27 5.07 -3.31
C LYS A 39 -1.63 6.54 -3.11
N THR A 40 -2.82 6.85 -2.60
CA THR A 40 -3.24 8.21 -2.29
C THR A 40 -2.38 8.79 -1.18
N GLU A 41 -2.16 8.03 -0.10
CA GLU A 41 -1.37 8.47 1.06
C GLU A 41 0.11 8.66 0.69
N MET A 42 0.68 7.73 -0.09
CA MET A 42 2.07 7.80 -0.59
C MET A 42 2.31 8.94 -1.58
N SER A 43 1.27 9.46 -2.24
CA SER A 43 1.41 10.55 -3.22
C SER A 43 1.69 11.92 -2.59
N SER A 44 1.54 12.03 -1.27
CA SER A 44 1.96 13.21 -0.52
C SER A 44 3.49 13.27 -0.37
N GLU A 45 4.04 14.48 -0.17
CA GLU A 45 5.48 14.67 0.09
C GLU A 45 5.95 13.84 1.28
N PHE A 46 5.14 13.79 2.35
CA PHE A 46 5.40 12.98 3.53
C PHE A 46 5.30 11.48 3.26
N GLY A 47 4.29 11.03 2.52
CA GLY A 47 4.13 9.62 2.16
C GLY A 47 5.31 9.11 1.31
N THR A 48 5.83 9.95 0.41
CA THR A 48 7.02 9.65 -0.39
C THR A 48 8.27 9.55 0.49
N PHE A 49 8.44 10.48 1.44
CA PHE A 49 9.54 10.45 2.41
C PHE A 49 9.49 9.19 3.30
N TYR A 50 8.31 8.85 3.84
CA TYR A 50 8.13 7.67 4.66
C TYR A 50 8.37 6.37 3.87
N ALA A 51 7.88 6.27 2.63
CA ALA A 51 8.14 5.13 1.76
C ALA A 51 9.64 4.91 1.52
N THR A 52 10.42 5.99 1.41
CA THR A 52 11.88 5.92 1.27
C THR A 52 12.54 5.38 2.54
N GLN A 53 12.12 5.84 3.72
CA GLN A 53 12.61 5.31 5.01
C GLN A 53 12.23 3.84 5.22
N LEU A 54 11.00 3.47 4.89
CA LEU A 54 10.52 2.09 5.01
C LEU A 54 11.32 1.15 4.09
N ASN A 55 11.53 1.54 2.84
CA ASN A 55 12.37 0.78 1.90
C ASN A 55 13.81 0.65 2.41
N GLY A 56 14.40 1.76 2.89
CA GLY A 56 15.73 1.75 3.49
C GLY A 56 15.83 0.76 4.67
N SER A 57 14.84 0.79 5.57
CA SER A 57 14.78 -0.13 6.70
C SER A 57 14.80 -1.60 6.27
N PHE A 58 13.99 -1.98 5.26
CA PHE A 58 13.99 -3.36 4.76
C PHE A 58 15.32 -3.79 4.12
N PHE A 59 15.94 -2.93 3.31
CA PHE A 59 17.21 -3.26 2.66
C PHE A 59 18.39 -3.28 3.63
N GLU A 60 18.42 -2.39 4.63
CA GLU A 60 19.52 -2.26 5.56
C GLU A 60 19.43 -3.25 6.73
N HIS A 61 18.23 -3.49 7.26
CA HIS A 61 18.05 -4.23 8.51
C HIS A 61 17.50 -5.65 8.30
N GLN A 62 16.92 -5.93 7.13
CA GLN A 62 16.27 -7.22 6.86
C GLN A 62 16.75 -7.91 5.55
N PRO A 63 18.02 -7.79 5.11
CA PRO A 63 18.45 -8.42 3.85
C PRO A 63 18.31 -9.95 3.90
N SER A 64 18.52 -10.55 5.07
CA SER A 64 18.44 -12.00 5.28
C SER A 64 17.04 -12.57 5.05
N ILE A 65 15.96 -11.77 5.21
CA ILE A 65 14.59 -12.24 4.96
C ILE A 65 14.38 -12.45 3.45
N PHE A 66 14.81 -11.47 2.65
CA PHE A 66 14.71 -11.55 1.19
C PHE A 66 15.57 -12.68 0.65
N ASP A 67 16.80 -12.83 1.13
CA ASP A 67 17.70 -13.91 0.72
C ASP A 67 17.13 -15.28 1.11
N ASN A 68 16.67 -15.44 2.36
CA ASN A 68 16.08 -16.71 2.83
C ASN A 68 14.85 -17.13 2.02
N CYS A 69 13.96 -16.19 1.70
CA CYS A 69 12.82 -16.50 0.84
C CYS A 69 13.26 -16.73 -0.62
N SER A 70 14.26 -15.99 -1.10
CA SER A 70 14.79 -16.16 -2.45
C SER A 70 15.39 -17.56 -2.63
N ASP A 71 16.20 -18.04 -1.70
CA ASP A 71 16.90 -19.32 -1.82
C ASP A 71 15.96 -20.53 -1.73
N LYS A 72 14.83 -20.39 -1.04
CA LYS A 72 13.82 -21.45 -0.88
C LYS A 72 12.90 -21.64 -2.08
N HIS A 73 12.85 -20.66 -2.99
CA HIS A 73 11.82 -20.60 -4.04
C HIS A 73 12.41 -20.52 -5.45
N LYS A 74 11.74 -21.14 -6.40
CA LYS A 74 12.17 -21.17 -7.81
C LYS A 74 11.95 -19.81 -8.46
N LYS A 75 12.70 -19.54 -9.54
CA LYS A 75 12.56 -18.27 -10.30
C LYS A 75 11.12 -18.02 -10.79
N SER A 76 10.36 -19.07 -11.11
CA SER A 76 8.95 -18.97 -11.53
C SER A 76 8.01 -18.47 -10.43
N GLU A 77 8.39 -18.57 -9.15
CA GLU A 77 7.60 -18.12 -8.00
C GLU A 77 7.92 -16.68 -7.61
N LYS A 78 9.08 -16.15 -8.05
CA LYS A 78 9.54 -14.77 -7.84
C LYS A 78 8.98 -13.79 -8.89
N GLN A 79 7.81 -14.11 -9.45
CA GLN A 79 7.13 -13.23 -10.40
C GLN A 79 6.78 -11.90 -9.71
N PRO A 80 6.76 -10.77 -10.42
CA PRO A 80 6.34 -9.50 -9.85
C PRO A 80 4.96 -9.61 -9.19
N PHE A 81 4.84 -8.98 -8.02
CA PHE A 81 3.61 -8.86 -7.25
C PHE A 81 3.59 -7.47 -6.59
N SER A 82 2.40 -7.02 -6.25
CA SER A 82 2.15 -5.81 -5.48
C SER A 82 1.77 -6.19 -4.06
N ALA A 83 2.20 -5.35 -3.11
CA ALA A 83 1.85 -5.53 -1.72
C ALA A 83 1.43 -4.22 -1.06
N VAL A 84 0.60 -4.34 -0.03
CA VAL A 84 0.24 -3.25 0.87
C VAL A 84 0.57 -3.68 2.29
N PHE A 85 1.26 -2.82 3.02
CA PHE A 85 1.58 -3.02 4.44
C PHE A 85 0.58 -2.24 5.28
N GLU A 86 -0.04 -2.90 6.26
CA GLU A 86 -0.70 -2.22 7.38
C GLU A 86 0.31 -2.15 8.53
N ILE A 87 0.61 -0.94 9.01
CA ILE A 87 1.60 -0.70 10.05
C ILE A 87 0.89 -0.05 11.24
N ASN A 88 1.07 -0.62 12.42
CA ASN A 88 0.53 -0.06 13.67
C ASN A 88 1.22 1.28 14.01
N SER A 89 0.60 2.06 14.88
CA SER A 89 1.16 3.33 15.37
C SER A 89 2.49 3.18 16.12
N ASP A 90 2.81 1.98 16.61
CA ASP A 90 4.08 1.65 17.25
C ASP A 90 5.18 1.24 16.25
N GLY A 91 4.90 1.24 14.94
CA GLY A 91 5.84 0.82 13.91
C GLY A 91 5.92 -0.69 13.68
N THR A 92 5.02 -1.49 14.27
CA THR A 92 4.97 -2.93 13.98
C THR A 92 4.14 -3.23 12.74
N ILE A 93 4.61 -4.13 11.87
CA ILE A 93 3.83 -4.58 10.70
C ILE A 93 2.69 -5.48 11.17
N LYS A 94 1.47 -4.97 11.09
CA LYS A 94 0.24 -5.68 11.46
C LYS A 94 -0.17 -6.68 10.40
N ALA A 95 -0.15 -6.25 9.13
CA ALA A 95 -0.60 -7.08 8.03
C ALA A 95 0.16 -6.79 6.72
N PHE A 96 0.20 -7.81 5.88
CA PHE A 96 0.81 -7.76 4.55
C PHE A 96 -0.17 -8.37 3.54
N HIS A 97 -0.71 -7.51 2.68
CA HIS A 97 -1.72 -7.81 1.67
C HIS A 97 -1.04 -7.97 0.32
N LEU A 98 -1.49 -8.93 -0.48
CA LEU A 98 -0.84 -9.32 -1.74
C LEU A 98 -1.87 -9.35 -2.85
N ASP A 99 -1.54 -8.75 -4.01
CA ASP A 99 -2.36 -8.90 -5.23
C ASP A 99 -2.30 -10.33 -5.77
N LYS A 100 -1.14 -10.97 -5.63
CA LYS A 100 -0.84 -12.31 -6.12
C LYS A 100 -0.10 -13.11 -5.07
N LYS A 101 -0.66 -14.28 -4.76
CA LYS A 101 -0.05 -15.25 -3.86
C LYS A 101 0.84 -16.20 -4.67
N THR A 102 2.14 -16.07 -4.49
CA THR A 102 3.14 -17.06 -4.88
C THR A 102 3.81 -17.58 -3.62
N ASP A 103 4.45 -18.74 -3.67
CA ASP A 103 5.14 -19.27 -2.50
C ASP A 103 6.21 -18.30 -1.97
N PHE A 104 6.86 -17.57 -2.87
CA PHE A 104 7.77 -16.48 -2.52
C PHE A 104 7.06 -15.32 -1.79
N SER A 105 5.94 -14.80 -2.32
CA SER A 105 5.24 -13.69 -1.67
C SER A 105 4.60 -14.08 -0.34
N VAL A 106 4.18 -15.35 -0.20
CA VAL A 106 3.72 -15.92 1.07
C VAL A 106 4.86 -16.06 2.07
N CYS A 107 6.07 -16.48 1.65
CA CYS A 107 7.25 -16.50 2.51
C CYS A 107 7.59 -15.12 3.07
N LEU A 108 7.55 -14.09 2.21
CA LEU A 108 7.75 -12.71 2.64
C LEU A 108 6.66 -12.29 3.64
N LYS A 109 5.39 -12.57 3.34
CA LYS A 109 4.27 -12.29 4.26
C LYS A 109 4.53 -12.84 5.67
N SER A 110 4.86 -14.13 5.79
CA SER A 110 5.07 -14.76 7.09
C SER A 110 6.29 -14.23 7.82
N SER A 111 7.29 -13.74 7.10
CA SER A 111 8.55 -13.27 7.68
C SER A 111 8.50 -11.79 8.08
N LEU A 112 7.63 -10.99 7.46
CA LEU A 112 7.55 -9.55 7.68
C LEU A 112 6.51 -9.15 8.74
N ILE A 113 5.43 -9.92 8.92
CA ILE A 113 4.42 -9.62 9.94
C ILE A 113 5.07 -9.66 11.34
N GLY A 114 4.84 -8.62 12.13
CA GLY A 114 5.40 -8.46 13.47
C GLY A 114 6.79 -7.83 13.52
N LEU A 115 7.42 -7.55 12.38
CA LEU A 115 8.67 -6.79 12.37
C LEU A 115 8.42 -5.33 12.72
N GLU A 116 9.39 -4.75 13.41
CA GLU A 116 9.47 -3.32 13.66
C GLU A 116 10.05 -2.61 12.43
N VAL A 117 9.39 -1.52 12.04
CA VAL A 117 9.77 -0.61 10.96
C VAL A 117 9.66 0.84 11.49
N PRO A 118 10.17 1.85 10.77
CA PRO A 118 10.02 3.24 11.18
C PRO A 118 8.55 3.56 11.49
N MET A 119 8.30 4.21 12.63
CA MET A 119 6.93 4.53 13.05
C MET A 119 6.22 5.42 12.01
N PRO A 120 4.96 5.13 11.66
CA PRO A 120 4.19 5.99 10.77
C PRO A 120 3.84 7.31 11.47
N PRO A 121 3.71 8.43 10.73
CA PRO A 121 3.32 9.71 11.32
C PRO A 121 1.79 9.74 11.61
N TYR A 122 1.41 9.41 12.85
CA TYR A 122 0.04 9.41 13.44
C TYR A 122 -0.93 8.29 12.96
N ASP A 123 -1.91 7.97 13.82
CA ASP A 123 -2.89 6.87 13.82
C ASP A 123 -3.16 6.12 12.49
N GLY A 124 -2.18 5.33 12.07
CA GLY A 124 -2.32 4.28 11.07
C GLY A 124 -2.38 4.77 9.61
N TYR A 125 -1.74 3.98 8.73
CA TYR A 125 -2.10 3.89 7.32
C TYR A 125 -3.20 2.84 7.17
#